data_AF-A0A2X3J4I3-F1
#
_entry.id   AF-A0A2X3J4I3-F1
#
_cell.length_a   1.000
_cell.length_b   1.000
_cell.length_c   1.000
_cell.angle_alpha   90.00
_cell.angle_beta   90.00
_cell.angle_gamma   90.00
#
_symmetry.space_group_name_H-M   'P 1'
#
loop_
_entity.id
_entity.type
_entity.pdbx_description
1 polymer ?
#
loop_
_entity_poly.entity_id
_entity_poly.type
_entity_poly.pdbx_seq_one_letter_code
_entity_poly.pdbx_strand_id
1 'polypeptide(L)'
;MKKSKTHESEAEIPANSLALMGDSLPAFGIVAAVMGVVHALASADRPAAELGALIAHAMVGTFLGILLAYGFISPLASVLRQKSAETTKMMQCVKVTLLSRPQRLCAANRGGIRP
;
A
#
# COMPACT_ATOMS: atom_id res chain seq x y z
N MET A 1 -13.11 -10.54 22.83
CA MET A 1 -13.13 -9.37 21.92
C MET A 1 -11.77 -8.96 21.33
N LYS A 2 -10.63 -9.61 21.65
CA LYS A 2 -9.30 -9.22 21.11
C LYS A 2 -9.05 -9.52 19.62
N LYS A 3 -9.64 -10.57 19.03
CA LYS A 3 -9.40 -10.95 17.62
C LYS A 3 -9.84 -9.92 16.57
N SER A 4 -10.77 -9.00 16.87
CA SER A 4 -11.29 -8.07 15.85
C SER A 4 -10.26 -7.05 15.38
N LYS A 5 -9.50 -6.48 16.31
CA LYS A 5 -8.51 -5.43 16.01
C LYS A 5 -7.29 -6.01 15.29
N THR A 6 -6.94 -7.27 15.59
CA THR A 6 -5.82 -7.95 14.94
C THR A 6 -6.13 -8.23 13.46
N HIS A 7 -7.35 -8.64 13.10
CA HIS A 7 -7.70 -8.88 11.70
C HIS A 7 -7.89 -7.61 10.87
N GLU A 8 -8.38 -6.51 11.47
CA GLU A 8 -8.39 -5.19 10.81
C GLU A 8 -6.97 -4.71 10.52
N SER A 9 -6.07 -4.83 11.51
CA SER A 9 -4.66 -4.52 11.33
C SER A 9 -3.98 -5.42 10.29
N GLU A 10 -4.32 -6.71 10.22
CA GLU A 10 -3.76 -7.67 9.24
C GLU A 10 -4.22 -7.42 7.80
N ALA A 11 -5.49 -7.04 7.62
CA ALA A 11 -6.05 -6.78 6.31
C ALA A 11 -5.52 -5.46 5.69
N GLU A 12 -5.06 -4.51 6.51
CA GLU A 12 -4.43 -3.28 6.05
C GLU A 12 -2.92 -3.43 5.75
N ILE A 13 -2.25 -4.47 6.29
CA ILE A 13 -0.81 -4.73 6.04
C ILE A 13 -0.46 -4.71 4.54
N PRO A 14 -1.14 -5.45 3.65
CA PRO A 14 -0.75 -5.49 2.24
C PRO A 14 -0.91 -4.14 1.53
N ALA A 15 -1.94 -3.36 1.86
CA ALA A 15 -2.15 -2.03 1.29
C ALA A 15 -1.10 -1.02 1.81
N ASN A 16 -0.76 -1.11 3.10
CA ASN A 16 0.22 -0.24 3.73
C ASN A 16 1.66 -0.55 3.28
N SER A 17 2.02 -1.83 3.19
CA SER A 17 3.32 -2.25 2.64
C SER A 17 3.50 -1.76 1.21
N LEU A 18 2.47 -1.84 0.37
CA LEU A 18 2.54 -1.36 -1.00
C LEU A 18 2.65 0.17 -1.08
N ALA A 19 1.96 0.91 -0.21
CA ALA A 19 2.12 2.36 -0.12
C ALA A 19 3.56 2.75 0.26
N LEU A 20 4.15 2.09 1.26
CA LEU A 20 5.55 2.29 1.65
C LEU A 20 6.53 1.94 0.51
N MET A 21 6.25 0.89 -0.27
CA MET A 21 7.02 0.59 -1.47
C MET A 21 6.88 1.70 -2.53
N GLY A 22 5.68 2.25 -2.70
CA GLY A 22 5.44 3.41 -3.56
C GLY A 22 6.26 4.63 -3.18
N ASP A 23 6.34 4.94 -1.89
CA ASP A 23 7.06 6.11 -1.38
C ASP A 23 8.60 5.95 -1.46
N SER A 24 9.10 4.71 -1.51
CA SER A 24 10.55 4.42 -1.58
C SER A 24 11.10 4.34 -3.00
N LEU A 25 10.26 4.11 -4.01
CA LEU A 25 10.70 4.02 -5.41
C LEU A 25 11.29 5.31 -6.01
N PRO A 26 10.78 6.52 -5.71
CA PRO A 26 11.41 7.76 -6.13
C PRO A 26 12.82 7.91 -5.54
N ALA A 27 13.02 7.50 -4.29
CA ALA A 27 14.32 7.54 -3.64
C ALA A 27 15.33 6.60 -4.34
N PHE A 28 14.88 5.44 -4.82
CA PHE A 28 15.71 4.53 -5.60
C PHE A 28 16.14 5.14 -6.95
N GLY A 29 15.23 5.88 -7.61
CA GLY A 29 15.54 6.61 -8.84
C GLY A 29 16.65 7.66 -8.66
N ILE A 30 16.65 8.35 -7.51
CA ILE A 30 17.71 9.31 -7.16
C ILE A 30 19.06 8.60 -7.00
N VAL A 31 19.10 7.47 -6.28
CA VAL A 31 20.35 6.69 -6.10
C VAL A 31 20.88 6.18 -7.45
N ALA A 32 20.00 5.71 -8.34
CA ALA A 32 20.37 5.28 -9.68
C ALA A 32 20.97 6.43 -10.51
N ALA A 33 20.39 7.63 -10.43
CA ALA A 33 20.91 8.81 -11.12
C ALA A 33 22.30 9.22 -10.60
N VAL A 34 22.49 9.21 -9.28
CA VAL A 34 23.80 9.51 -8.68
C VAL A 34 24.85 8.49 -9.14
N MET A 35 24.53 7.19 -9.16
CA MET A 35 25.45 6.16 -9.67
C MET A 35 25.78 6.36 -11.15
N GLY A 36 24.79 6.73 -11.98
CA GLY A 36 25.01 7.02 -13.40
C GLY A 36 25.90 8.23 -13.65
N VAL A 37 25.74 9.30 -12.86
CA VAL A 37 26.60 10.50 -12.94
C VAL A 37 28.02 10.19 -12.48
N VAL A 38 28.19 9.45 -11.38
CA VAL A 38 29.52 9.03 -10.91
C VAL A 38 30.24 8.19 -11.98
N HIS A 39 29.52 7.30 -12.66
CA HIS A 39 30.09 6.49 -13.75
C HIS A 39 30.45 7.33 -14.98
N ALA A 40 29.63 8.32 -15.33
CA ALA A 40 29.92 9.25 -16.42
C ALA A 40 31.16 10.09 -16.14
N LEU A 41 31.31 10.59 -14.90
CA LEU A 41 32.47 11.37 -14.48
C LEU A 41 33.75 10.52 -14.38
N ALA A 42 33.63 9.26 -13.97
CA ALA A 42 34.78 8.33 -13.98
C ALA A 42 35.30 8.03 -15.40
N SER A 43 34.46 8.22 -16.42
CA SER A 43 34.78 7.98 -17.83
C SER A 43 34.90 9.27 -18.63
N ALA A 44 35.21 10.40 -17.98
CA ALA A 44 35.23 11.73 -18.60
C ALA A 44 36.22 11.89 -19.77
N ASP A 45 37.17 10.96 -19.92
CA ASP A 45 38.15 10.94 -21.01
C ASP A 45 37.55 10.45 -22.36
N ARG A 46 36.33 9.91 -22.33
CA ARG A 46 35.65 9.34 -23.52
C ARG A 46 34.96 10.41 -24.36
N PRO A 47 34.74 10.15 -25.67
CA PRO A 47 34.03 11.08 -26.56
C PRO A 47 32.61 11.42 -26.05
N ALA A 48 32.16 12.64 -26.34
CA ALA A 48 30.88 13.19 -25.84
C ALA A 48 29.66 12.33 -26.18
N ALA A 49 29.70 11.57 -27.28
CA ALA A 49 28.63 10.64 -27.66
C ALA A 49 28.43 9.51 -26.62
N GLU A 50 29.50 8.97 -26.06
CA GLU A 50 29.43 7.92 -25.04
C GLU A 50 29.00 8.47 -23.68
N LEU A 51 29.49 9.66 -23.29
CA LEU A 51 29.03 10.34 -22.08
C LEU A 51 27.53 10.63 -22.14
N GLY A 52 27.04 11.08 -23.29
CA GLY A 52 25.61 11.34 -23.50
C GLY A 52 24.74 10.10 -23.26
N ALA A 53 25.20 8.93 -23.71
CA ALA A 53 24.48 7.67 -23.51
C ALA A 53 24.42 7.25 -22.03
N LEU A 54 25.50 7.47 -21.26
CA LEU A 54 25.55 7.19 -19.82
C LEU A 54 24.60 8.10 -19.04
N ILE A 55 24.56 9.39 -19.38
CA ILE A 55 23.66 10.37 -18.75
C ILE A 55 22.20 10.08 -19.13
N ALA A 56 21.94 9.69 -20.38
CA ALA A 56 20.60 9.30 -20.81
C ALA A 56 20.05 8.14 -19.97
N HIS A 57 20.86 7.13 -19.67
CA HIS A 57 20.46 6.04 -18.77
C HIS A 57 20.16 6.54 -17.36
N ALA A 58 20.96 7.47 -16.82
CA ALA A 58 20.71 8.06 -15.50
C ALA A 58 19.37 8.81 -15.44
N MET A 59 19.00 9.55 -16.50
CA MET A 59 17.73 10.27 -16.59
C MET A 59 16.52 9.33 -16.71
N VAL A 60 16.65 8.23 -17.45
CA VAL A 60 15.61 7.20 -17.54
C VAL A 60 15.38 6.53 -16.18
N GLY A 61 16.43 6.34 -15.38
CA GLY A 61 16.30 5.81 -14.01
C GLY A 61 15.42 6.66 -13.09
N THR A 62 15.63 7.98 -13.07
CA THR A 62 14.79 8.91 -12.28
C THR A 62 13.36 8.97 -12.81
N PHE A 63 13.20 9.05 -14.13
CA PHE A 63 11.89 9.12 -14.76
C PHE A 63 11.06 7.86 -14.45
N LEU A 64 11.68 6.68 -14.59
CA LEU A 64 11.03 5.40 -14.30
C LEU A 64 10.64 5.30 -12.81
N GLY A 65 11.49 5.76 -11.89
CA GLY A 65 11.19 5.74 -10.45
C GLY A 65 9.93 6.55 -10.09
N ILE A 66 9.83 7.77 -10.61
CA ILE A 66 8.65 8.64 -10.39
C ILE A 66 7.42 8.05 -11.10
N LEU A 67 7.57 7.56 -12.34
CA LEU A 67 6.47 7.01 -13.12
C LEU A 67 5.85 5.77 -12.45
N LEU A 68 6.66 4.86 -11.91
CA LEU A 68 6.16 3.67 -11.23
C LEU A 68 5.50 4.00 -9.89
N ALA A 69 6.11 4.90 -9.10
CA ALA A 69 5.59 5.32 -7.81
C ALA A 69 4.20 5.96 -7.92
N TYR A 70 4.09 7.01 -8.74
CA TYR A 70 2.86 7.79 -8.85
C TYR A 70 1.87 7.21 -9.87
N GLY A 71 2.36 6.62 -10.96
CA GLY A 71 1.52 6.14 -12.05
C GLY A 71 0.95 4.74 -11.85
N PHE A 72 1.65 3.86 -11.13
CA PHE A 72 1.23 2.46 -10.98
C PHE A 72 0.93 2.09 -9.53
N ILE A 73 1.81 2.45 -8.60
CA ILE A 73 1.73 1.92 -7.23
C ILE A 73 0.72 2.68 -6.37
N SER A 74 0.64 4.00 -6.52
CA SER A 74 -0.40 4.81 -5.87
C SER A 74 -1.83 4.33 -6.19
N PRO A 75 -2.24 4.13 -7.46
CA PRO A 75 -3.58 3.60 -7.76
C PRO A 75 -3.75 2.15 -7.31
N LEU A 76 -2.72 1.31 -7.42
CA LEU A 76 -2.78 -0.10 -6.98
C LEU A 76 -2.99 -0.21 -5.46
N ALA A 77 -2.28 0.61 -4.67
CA ALA A 77 -2.46 0.69 -3.23
C ALA A 77 -3.86 1.16 -2.84
N SER A 78 -4.43 2.12 -3.59
CA SER A 78 -5.80 2.60 -3.38
C SER A 78 -6.84 1.49 -3.59
N VAL A 79 -6.73 0.72 -4.68
CA VAL A 79 -7.65 -0.40 -4.99
C VAL A 79 -7.55 -1.51 -3.93
N LEU A 80 -6.33 -1.87 -3.52
CA LEU A 80 -6.11 -2.85 -2.45
C LEU A 80 -6.72 -2.39 -1.12
N ARG A 81 -6.62 -1.09 -0.80
CA ARG A 81 -7.21 -0.51 0.41
C ARG A 81 -8.73 -0.52 0.36
N GLN A 82 -9.33 -0.24 -0.80
CA GLN A 82 -10.79 -0.36 -0.99
C GLN A 82 -11.28 -1.80 -0.80
N LYS A 83 -10.57 -2.78 -1.37
CA LYS A 83 -10.89 -4.21 -1.20
C LYS A 83 -10.78 -4.67 0.26
N SER A 84 -9.75 -4.21 0.98
CA SER A 84 -9.56 -4.50 2.40
C SER A 84 -10.64 -3.85 3.29
N ALA A 85 -11.08 -2.64 2.95
CA ALA A 85 -12.17 -1.97 3.66
C ALA A 85 -13.52 -2.70 3.46
N GLU A 86 -13.76 -3.29 2.30
CA GLU A 86 -14.98 -4.07 2.00
C GLU A 86 -15.08 -5.33 2.86
N THR A 87 -14.01 -6.13 2.94
CA THR A 87 -13.94 -7.35 3.77
C THR A 87 -14.06 -7.05 5.27
N THR A 88 -13.50 -5.92 5.71
CA THR A 88 -13.62 -5.45 7.09
C THR A 88 -15.08 -5.14 7.47
N LYS A 89 -15.81 -4.43 6.60
CA LYS A 89 -17.24 -4.10 6.83
C LYS A 89 -18.11 -5.34 6.93
N MET A 90 -17.83 -6.37 6.12
CA MET A 90 -18.57 -7.63 6.14
C MET A 90 -18.39 -8.37 7.48
N MET A 91 -17.16 -8.41 8.01
CA MET A 91 -16.87 -9.00 9.33
C MET A 91 -17.52 -8.24 10.49
N GLN A 92 -17.58 -6.90 10.43
CA GLN A 92 -18.27 -6.08 11.42
C GLN A 92 -19.77 -6.40 11.44
N CYS A 93 -20.41 -6.51 10.27
CA CYS A 93 -21.83 -6.89 10.16
C CYS A 93 -22.13 -8.28 10.76
N VAL A 94 -21.27 -9.26 10.50
CA VAL A 94 -21.39 -10.62 11.08
C VAL A 94 -21.23 -10.58 12.60
N LYS A 95 -20.27 -9.81 13.13
CA LYS A 95 -20.10 -9.60 14.58
C LYS A 95 -21.31 -8.97 15.24
N VAL A 96 -21.84 -7.89 14.66
CA VAL A 96 -23.03 -7.19 15.20
C VAL A 96 -24.24 -8.12 15.15
N THR A 97 -24.40 -8.91 14.10
CA THR A 97 -25.48 -9.90 13.99
C THR A 97 -25.34 -11.00 15.04
N LEU A 98 -24.15 -11.57 15.21
CA LEU A 98 -23.89 -12.62 16.22
C LEU A 98 -24.03 -12.11 17.66
N LEU A 99 -23.62 -10.87 17.97
CA LEU A 99 -23.80 -10.27 19.28
C LEU A 99 -25.25 -9.86 19.56
N SER A 100 -26.01 -9.49 18.52
CA SER A 100 -27.41 -9.10 18.66
C SER A 100 -28.37 -10.29 18.82
N ARG A 101 -28.02 -11.48 18.31
CA ARG A 101 -28.87 -12.68 18.42
C ARG A 101 -29.08 -13.20 19.85
N PRO A 102 -28.07 -13.33 20.74
CA PRO A 102 -28.29 -13.78 22.11
C PRO A 102 -29.11 -12.76 22.94
N GLN A 103 -29.02 -11.47 22.63
CA GLN A 103 -29.77 -10.41 23.33
C GLN A 103 -31.28 -10.50 23.04
N ARG A 104 -31.68 -10.82 21.81
CA ARG A 104 -33.11 -11.00 21.46
C ARG A 104 -33.72 -12.26 22.07
N LEU A 105 -32.95 -13.34 22.25
CA LEU A 105 -33.48 -14.57 22.87
C LEU A 105 -33.74 -14.39 24.37
N CYS A 106 -32.87 -13.66 25.07
CA CYS A 106 -33.07 -13.33 26.50
C CYS A 106 -34.16 -12.29 26.73
N ALA A 107 -34.41 -11.37 25.79
CA ALA A 107 -35.54 -10.42 25.88
C ALA A 107 -36.88 -11.07 25.51
N ALA A 108 -36.91 -11.97 24.52
CA ALA A 108 -38.12 -12.72 24.15
C ALA A 108 -38.56 -13.72 25.23
N ASN A 109 -37.63 -14.30 26.00
CA ASN A 109 -37.97 -15.19 27.12
C ASN A 109 -38.29 -14.44 28.43
N ARG A 110 -38.15 -13.11 28.48
CA ARG A 110 -38.47 -12.28 29.66
C ARG A 110 -39.77 -11.47 29.51
N GLY A 111 -40.49 -11.63 28.40
CA GLY A 111 -41.83 -11.06 28.15
C GLY A 111 -43.00 -11.90 28.67
N GLY A 112 -42.74 -12.91 29.50
CA GLY A 112 -43.74 -13.81 30.09
C GLY A 112 -44.25 -13.42 31.48
N ILE A 113 -43.85 -12.29 32.06
CA ILE A 113 -44.41 -11.80 33.34
C ILE A 113 -44.93 -10.38 33.13
N ARG A 114 -46.22 -10.30 32.77
CA ARG A 114 -47.14 -9.21 33.18
C ARG A 114 -47.15 -9.16 34.71
N PRO A 115 -47.17 -7.96 35.33
CA PRO A 115 -48.38 -7.13 35.36
C PRO A 115 -48.17 -5.67 34.95
#